data_AF-X1M0C4-F1
#
_entry.id   AF-X1M0C4-F1
#
_cell.length_a   1.000
_cell.length_b   1.000
_cell.length_c   1.000
_cell.angle_alpha   90.00
_cell.angle_beta   90.00
_cell.angle_gamma   90.00
#
_symmetry.space_group_name_H-M   'P 1'
#
loop_
_entity.id
_entity.type
_entity.pdbx_description
1 polymer ?
#
loop_
_entity_poly.entity_id
_entity_poly.type
_entity_poly.pdbx_seq_one_letter_code
_entity_poly.pdbx_strand_id
1 'polypeptide(L)'
;LDYMYDPADVAGLRGEVTLKIQGTVRVKDLYPLLESVLRFKGFVMTRRPGSNLVIVVPQAKATQLDTSLEPEKGRIGDVIITGVFKLKHIDTASAQNLLKSMNLGISITAIPEAETLFVTGYAYRMARIEKLLEMFDKPGEPKQFRFRQLKYTMANTLASKIKTLAEELGTVSIAIGTPTAARPSSVSPPRGETSAQRRAREMREAAARAAAARARTTTAARPATAKPTVYLDADERTNRILMIGLAEQLAVVDELIDTLDVEKPDPRTLRLYEIQHVGAEEV
;
A
#
# COMPACT_ATOMS: atom_id res chain seq x y z
N LEU A 1 -3.76 -32.02 -35.82
CA LEU A 1 -3.10 -31.20 -34.78
C LEU A 1 -1.66 -31.62 -34.81
N ASP A 2 -0.76 -30.67 -35.01
CA ASP A 2 0.67 -30.96 -35.04
C ASP A 2 1.26 -30.61 -33.68
N TYR A 3 2.18 -31.42 -33.19
CA TYR A 3 2.79 -31.24 -31.87
C TYR A 3 4.26 -30.86 -32.01
N MET A 4 4.69 -29.85 -31.27
CA MET A 4 6.08 -29.42 -31.16
C MET A 4 6.50 -29.48 -29.69
N TYR A 5 7.65 -30.09 -29.45
CA TYR A 5 8.24 -30.17 -28.11
C TYR A 5 9.75 -30.19 -28.24
N ASP A 6 10.45 -29.70 -27.22
CA ASP A 6 11.90 -29.86 -27.10
C ASP A 6 12.20 -31.20 -26.42
N PRO A 7 12.95 -32.12 -27.06
CA PRO A 7 13.37 -33.39 -26.45
C PRO A 7 14.03 -33.27 -25.08
N ALA A 8 14.77 -32.17 -24.83
CA ALA A 8 15.39 -31.91 -23.53
C ALA A 8 14.35 -31.56 -22.46
N ASP A 9 13.31 -30.82 -22.85
CA ASP A 9 12.25 -30.39 -21.94
C ASP A 9 11.30 -31.54 -21.58
N VAL A 10 11.05 -32.45 -22.51
CA VAL A 10 10.18 -33.63 -22.29
C VAL A 10 10.91 -34.83 -21.69
N ALA A 11 12.18 -34.69 -21.30
CA ALA A 11 12.92 -35.79 -20.66
C ALA A 11 12.20 -36.33 -19.40
N GLY A 12 11.45 -35.47 -18.69
CA GLY A 12 10.60 -35.81 -17.54
C GLY A 12 9.23 -36.42 -17.88
N LEU A 13 8.83 -36.46 -19.16
CA LEU A 13 7.60 -37.13 -19.62
C LEU A 13 7.76 -38.64 -19.78
N ARG A 14 8.93 -39.20 -19.45
CA ARG A 14 9.16 -40.64 -19.49
C ARG A 14 8.41 -41.32 -18.34
N GLY A 15 7.43 -42.17 -18.68
CA GLY A 15 6.73 -43.01 -17.72
C GLY A 15 5.30 -43.32 -18.16
N GLU A 16 4.69 -44.30 -17.50
CA GLU A 16 3.30 -44.68 -17.75
C GLU A 16 2.35 -43.80 -16.92
N VAL A 17 1.13 -43.61 -17.44
CA VAL A 17 0.02 -42.99 -16.73
C VAL A 17 -1.15 -43.95 -16.79
N THR A 18 -1.63 -44.37 -15.61
CA THR A 18 -2.79 -45.24 -15.51
C THR A 18 -4.04 -44.39 -15.36
N LEU A 19 -4.98 -44.53 -16.30
CA LEU A 19 -6.29 -43.89 -16.23
C LEU A 19 -7.37 -44.94 -16.02
N LYS A 20 -8.16 -44.79 -14.95
CA LYS A 20 -9.35 -45.60 -14.71
C LYS A 20 -10.57 -44.77 -15.10
N ILE A 21 -11.14 -45.05 -16.27
CA ILE A 21 -12.30 -44.33 -16.80
C ILE A 21 -13.53 -45.24 -16.71
N GLN A 22 -14.63 -44.71 -16.20
CA GLN A 22 -15.92 -45.39 -16.17
C GLN A 22 -16.72 -44.99 -17.42
N GLY A 23 -17.11 -45.95 -18.25
CA GLY A 23 -17.89 -45.72 -19.47
C GLY A 23 -17.06 -45.49 -20.75
N THR A 24 -17.74 -45.13 -21.83
CA THR A 24 -17.14 -44.92 -23.16
C THR A 24 -16.61 -43.50 -23.32
N VAL A 25 -15.35 -43.34 -23.76
CA VAL A 25 -14.75 -42.04 -24.07
C VAL A 25 -15.08 -41.66 -25.51
N ARG A 26 -15.64 -40.46 -25.73
CA ARG A 26 -15.88 -39.95 -27.08
C ARG A 26 -14.61 -39.29 -27.61
N VAL A 27 -14.42 -39.29 -28.93
CA VAL A 27 -13.24 -38.70 -29.58
C VAL A 27 -13.02 -37.24 -29.18
N LYS A 28 -14.10 -36.46 -29.00
CA LYS A 28 -14.03 -35.07 -28.54
C LYS A 28 -13.46 -34.88 -27.13
N ASP A 29 -13.58 -35.91 -26.28
CA ASP A 29 -13.17 -35.87 -24.88
C ASP A 29 -11.68 -36.31 -24.72
N LEU A 30 -11.06 -36.86 -25.78
CA LEU A 30 -9.65 -37.30 -25.76
C LEU A 30 -8.66 -36.14 -25.66
N TYR A 31 -8.96 -35.01 -26.31
CA TYR A 31 -8.07 -33.86 -26.30
C TYR A 31 -7.98 -33.20 -24.91
N PRO A 32 -9.10 -32.88 -24.22
CA PRO A 32 -9.05 -32.43 -22.82
C PRO A 32 -8.41 -33.45 -21.88
N LEU A 33 -8.59 -34.75 -22.13
CA LEU A 33 -7.98 -35.81 -21.33
C LEU A 33 -6.45 -35.80 -21.45
N LEU A 34 -5.92 -35.61 -22.66
CA LEU A 34 -4.48 -35.46 -22.88
C LEU A 34 -3.92 -34.23 -22.15
N GLU A 35 -4.61 -33.09 -22.20
CA GLU A 35 -4.22 -31.89 -21.45
C GLU A 35 -4.13 -32.17 -19.94
N SER A 36 -5.13 -32.87 -19.40
CA SER A 36 -5.16 -33.27 -17.98
C SER A 36 -4.02 -34.23 -17.59
N VAL A 37 -3.65 -35.16 -18.46
CA VAL A 37 -2.53 -36.09 -18.24
C VAL A 37 -1.18 -35.38 -18.24
N LEU A 38 -0.95 -34.50 -19.22
CA LEU A 38 0.28 -33.70 -19.29
C LEU A 38 0.40 -32.80 -18.06
N ARG A 39 -0.71 -32.19 -17.62
CA ARG A 39 -0.76 -31.41 -16.37
C ARG A 39 -0.40 -32.25 -15.15
N PHE A 40 -0.89 -33.49 -15.06
CA PHE A 40 -0.54 -34.40 -13.96
C PHE A 40 0.98 -34.66 -13.88
N LYS A 41 1.67 -34.62 -15.02
CA LYS A 41 3.14 -34.74 -15.11
C LYS A 41 3.90 -33.41 -15.01
N GLY A 42 3.22 -32.28 -14.83
CA GLY A 42 3.84 -30.94 -14.73
C GLY A 42 4.11 -30.26 -16.07
N PHE A 43 3.47 -30.71 -17.15
CA PHE A 43 3.58 -30.17 -18.50
C PHE A 43 2.29 -29.48 -18.92
N VAL A 44 2.41 -28.52 -19.82
CA VAL A 44 1.27 -27.76 -20.33
C VAL A 44 1.32 -27.68 -21.85
N MET A 45 0.14 -27.78 -22.45
CA MET A 45 -0.08 -27.57 -23.88
C MET A 45 -0.45 -26.11 -24.10
N THR A 46 0.31 -25.40 -24.92
CA THR A 46 -0.03 -24.04 -25.39
C THR A 46 -0.28 -24.06 -26.89
N ARG A 47 -1.22 -23.24 -27.35
CA ARG A 47 -1.57 -23.12 -28.76
C ARG A 47 -1.33 -21.69 -29.23
N ARG A 48 -0.62 -21.54 -30.34
CA ARG A 48 -0.46 -20.22 -30.98
C ARG A 48 -1.78 -19.82 -31.66
N PRO A 49 -2.29 -18.61 -31.44
CA PRO A 49 -3.44 -18.10 -32.20
C PRO A 49 -3.17 -18.17 -33.71
N GLY A 50 -4.13 -18.70 -34.48
CA GLY A 50 -4.02 -18.80 -35.94
C GLY A 50 -3.23 -20.00 -36.49
N SER A 51 -2.76 -20.94 -35.65
CA SER A 51 -2.13 -22.18 -36.14
C SER A 51 -2.73 -23.46 -35.53
N ASN A 52 -2.51 -24.59 -36.22
CA ASN A 52 -2.85 -25.93 -35.75
C ASN A 52 -1.71 -26.61 -34.97
N LEU A 53 -0.67 -25.82 -34.63
CA LEU A 53 0.51 -26.28 -33.91
C LEU A 53 0.29 -26.13 -32.40
N VAL A 54 0.48 -27.23 -31.67
CA VAL A 54 0.41 -27.31 -30.22
C VAL A 54 1.82 -27.52 -29.68
N ILE A 55 2.21 -26.70 -28.71
CA ILE A 55 3.53 -26.73 -28.11
C ILE A 55 3.42 -27.33 -26.72
N VAL A 56 4.24 -28.34 -26.41
CA VAL A 56 4.29 -28.96 -25.08
C VAL A 56 5.54 -28.48 -24.35
N VAL A 57 5.34 -27.84 -23.20
CA VAL A 57 6.42 -27.27 -22.39
C VAL A 57 6.23 -27.58 -20.90
N PRO A 58 7.30 -27.57 -20.10
CA PRO A 58 7.19 -27.60 -18.64
C PRO A 58 6.37 -26.40 -18.15
N GLN A 59 5.57 -26.60 -17.09
CA GLN A 59 4.72 -25.55 -16.54
C GLN A 59 5.48 -24.26 -16.20
N ALA A 60 6.74 -24.37 -15.73
CA ALA A 60 7.58 -23.21 -15.41
C ALA A 60 7.95 -22.36 -16.64
N LYS A 61 8.06 -22.98 -17.82
CA LYS A 61 8.35 -22.29 -19.09
C LYS A 61 7.08 -21.77 -19.77
N ALA A 62 5.90 -22.29 -19.41
CA ALA A 62 4.65 -21.90 -20.03
C ALA A 62 4.33 -20.40 -19.89
N THR A 63 4.74 -19.77 -18.79
CA THR A 63 4.61 -18.32 -18.54
C THR A 63 5.45 -17.44 -19.49
N GLN A 64 6.45 -18.01 -20.18
CA GLN A 64 7.29 -17.27 -21.13
C GLN A 64 6.78 -17.38 -22.58
N LEU A 65 5.83 -18.28 -22.85
CA LEU A 65 5.22 -18.38 -24.16
C LEU A 65 4.02 -17.43 -24.28
N ASP A 66 3.80 -16.91 -25.49
CA ASP A 66 2.66 -16.06 -25.84
C ASP A 66 1.36 -16.70 -25.38
N THR A 67 0.88 -16.23 -24.24
CA THR A 67 -0.36 -16.67 -23.63
C THR A 67 -1.44 -15.73 -24.12
N SER A 68 -2.56 -16.27 -24.63
CA SER A 68 -3.66 -15.44 -25.11
C SER A 68 -4.13 -14.49 -24.00
N LEU A 69 -4.27 -13.20 -24.35
CA LEU A 69 -4.55 -12.11 -23.42
C LEU A 69 -6.01 -12.01 -22.97
N GLU A 70 -6.88 -12.93 -23.38
CA GLU A 70 -8.25 -12.96 -22.90
C GLU A 70 -8.79 -14.39 -22.77
N PRO A 71 -9.64 -14.66 -21.77
CA PRO A 71 -10.54 -15.80 -21.83
C PRO A 71 -11.53 -15.56 -22.96
N GLU A 72 -11.35 -16.20 -24.13
CA GLU A 72 -12.50 -16.40 -24.99
C GLU A 72 -13.58 -17.12 -24.17
N LYS A 73 -14.74 -16.45 -24.00
CA LYS A 73 -15.88 -16.99 -23.26
C LYS A 73 -16.19 -18.38 -23.78
N GLY A 74 -16.05 -19.40 -22.92
CA GLY A 74 -16.35 -20.78 -23.26
C GLY A 74 -15.16 -21.68 -23.61
N ARG A 75 -13.90 -21.20 -23.53
CA ARG A 75 -12.73 -22.12 -23.51
C ARG A 75 -12.70 -22.90 -22.20
N ILE A 76 -13.37 -24.04 -22.20
CA ILE A 76 -13.31 -25.07 -21.15
C ILE A 76 -12.08 -25.94 -21.48
N GLY A 77 -11.07 -25.93 -20.61
CA GLY A 77 -9.86 -26.73 -20.81
C GLY A 77 -8.74 -26.39 -19.83
N ASP A 78 -7.65 -27.14 -19.91
CA ASP A 78 -6.47 -27.02 -19.04
C ASP A 78 -5.41 -26.06 -19.61
N VAL A 79 -5.88 -25.03 -20.32
CA VAL A 79 -5.05 -24.02 -20.97
C VAL A 79 -4.67 -22.92 -19.97
N ILE A 80 -3.41 -22.50 -20.00
CA ILE A 80 -2.96 -21.31 -19.27
C ILE A 80 -3.37 -20.08 -20.08
N ILE A 81 -4.02 -19.12 -19.41
CA ILE A 81 -4.41 -17.83 -19.95
C ILE A 81 -3.94 -16.71 -19.02
N THR A 82 -3.81 -15.51 -19.54
CA THR A 82 -3.60 -14.30 -18.72
C THR A 82 -4.89 -13.51 -18.69
N GLY A 83 -5.50 -13.42 -17.51
CA GLY A 83 -6.68 -12.58 -17.27
C GLY A 83 -6.27 -11.19 -16.77
N VAL A 84 -7.01 -10.18 -17.21
CA VAL A 84 -6.84 -8.79 -16.78
C VAL A 84 -8.00 -8.40 -15.87
N PHE A 85 -7.70 -8.01 -14.63
CA PHE A 85 -8.69 -7.64 -13.62
C PHE A 85 -8.48 -6.20 -13.19
N LYS A 86 -9.48 -5.35 -13.42
CA LYS A 86 -9.47 -3.96 -12.95
C LYS A 86 -10.12 -3.87 -11.58
N LEU A 87 -9.40 -3.30 -10.61
CA LEU A 87 -9.85 -3.10 -9.24
C LEU A 87 -10.37 -1.66 -9.07
N LYS A 88 -11.29 -1.43 -8.15
CA LYS A 88 -11.92 -0.11 -7.92
C LYS A 88 -11.69 0.45 -6.52
N HIS A 89 -11.57 -0.43 -5.53
CA HIS A 89 -11.60 -0.07 -4.12
C HIS A 89 -10.40 -0.63 -3.36
N ILE A 90 -9.97 -1.85 -3.67
CA ILE A 90 -8.80 -2.48 -3.05
C ILE A 90 -7.50 -2.15 -3.81
N ASP A 91 -6.40 -2.04 -3.08
CA ASP A 91 -5.09 -1.88 -3.69
C ASP A 91 -4.62 -3.18 -4.38
N THR A 92 -3.86 -3.01 -5.47
CA THR A 92 -3.39 -4.14 -6.29
C THR A 92 -2.43 -5.06 -5.54
N ALA A 93 -1.70 -4.56 -4.53
CA ALA A 93 -0.77 -5.37 -3.73
C ALA A 93 -1.50 -6.29 -2.74
N SER A 94 -2.54 -5.79 -2.07
CA SER A 94 -3.42 -6.60 -1.22
C SER A 94 -4.14 -7.67 -2.02
N ALA A 95 -4.67 -7.31 -3.20
CA ALA A 95 -5.29 -8.28 -4.11
C ALA A 95 -4.28 -9.35 -4.57
N GLN A 96 -3.06 -8.97 -4.94
CA GLN A 96 -2.00 -9.91 -5.31
C GLN A 96 -1.65 -10.86 -4.15
N ASN A 97 -1.52 -10.34 -2.93
CA ASN A 97 -1.20 -11.15 -1.74
C ASN A 97 -2.32 -12.12 -1.39
N LEU A 98 -3.58 -11.71 -1.53
CA LEU A 98 -4.75 -12.57 -1.35
C LEU A 98 -4.76 -13.73 -2.35
N LEU A 99 -4.53 -13.46 -3.64
CA LEU A 99 -4.49 -14.51 -4.64
C LEU A 99 -3.29 -15.46 -4.44
N LYS A 100 -2.12 -14.93 -4.03
CA LYS A 100 -0.95 -15.75 -3.69
C LYS A 100 -1.19 -16.65 -2.47
N SER A 101 -1.77 -16.13 -1.39
CA SER A 101 -2.02 -16.92 -0.18
C SER A 101 -3.00 -18.07 -0.41
N MET A 102 -3.94 -17.89 -1.34
CA MET A 102 -4.88 -18.93 -1.75
C MET A 102 -4.34 -19.84 -2.87
N ASN A 103 -3.11 -19.62 -3.33
CA ASN A 103 -2.48 -20.31 -4.45
C ASN A 103 -3.34 -20.26 -5.73
N LEU A 104 -3.96 -19.10 -5.96
CA LEU A 104 -4.86 -18.80 -7.07
C LEU A 104 -4.11 -18.04 -8.18
N GLY A 105 -3.34 -18.77 -8.98
CA GLY A 105 -2.58 -18.22 -10.10
C GLY A 105 -1.19 -18.84 -10.18
N ILE A 106 -0.61 -18.85 -11.38
CA ILE A 106 0.79 -19.29 -11.60
C ILE A 106 1.70 -18.07 -11.48
N SER A 107 1.32 -16.95 -12.09
CA SER A 107 2.01 -15.67 -11.99
C SER A 107 0.97 -14.56 -11.83
N ILE A 108 1.25 -13.62 -10.93
CA ILE A 108 0.36 -12.49 -10.65
C ILE A 108 1.20 -11.22 -10.64
N THR A 109 0.89 -10.30 -11.55
CA THR A 109 1.58 -9.03 -11.73
C THR A 109 0.60 -7.89 -11.44
N ALA A 110 0.93 -7.08 -10.43
CA ALA A 110 0.17 -5.88 -10.08
C ALA A 110 0.71 -4.67 -10.83
N ILE A 111 -0.19 -3.83 -11.36
CA ILE A 111 0.12 -2.51 -11.91
C ILE A 111 -0.63 -1.47 -11.06
N PRO A 112 -0.01 -0.96 -9.97
CA PRO A 112 -0.65 -0.01 -9.06
C PRO A 112 -1.14 1.27 -9.76
N GLU A 113 -0.38 1.80 -10.73
CA GLU A 113 -0.70 3.04 -11.43
C GLU A 113 -1.97 2.94 -12.28
N ALA A 114 -2.28 1.74 -12.76
CA ALA A 114 -3.45 1.45 -13.59
C ALA A 114 -4.57 0.72 -12.81
N GLU A 115 -4.40 0.50 -11.50
CA GLU A 115 -5.33 -0.25 -10.65
C GLU A 115 -5.71 -1.62 -11.24
N THR A 116 -4.76 -2.23 -11.96
CA THR A 116 -5.00 -3.44 -12.77
C THR A 116 -4.09 -4.57 -12.30
N LEU A 117 -4.65 -5.77 -12.26
CA LEU A 117 -3.99 -7.00 -11.90
C LEU A 117 -3.99 -7.97 -13.09
N PHE A 118 -2.79 -8.36 -13.54
CA PHE A 118 -2.61 -9.42 -14.52
C PHE A 118 -2.42 -10.74 -13.78
N VAL A 119 -3.30 -11.70 -14.05
CA VAL A 119 -3.23 -13.03 -13.44
C VAL A 119 -3.07 -14.07 -14.54
N THR A 120 -1.89 -14.67 -14.59
CA THR A 120 -1.61 -15.82 -15.46
C THR A 120 -1.90 -17.10 -14.72
N GLY A 121 -2.74 -17.95 -15.28
CA GLY A 121 -3.14 -19.21 -14.66
C GLY A 121 -4.09 -20.02 -15.53
N TYR A 122 -4.61 -21.11 -14.99
CA TYR A 122 -5.52 -21.98 -15.74
C TYR A 122 -6.88 -21.32 -15.99
N ALA A 123 -7.41 -21.50 -17.20
CA ALA A 123 -8.71 -20.94 -17.61
C ALA A 123 -9.86 -21.30 -16.66
N TYR A 124 -9.95 -22.57 -16.21
CA TYR A 124 -11.01 -23.00 -15.30
C TYR A 124 -10.97 -22.32 -13.91
N ARG A 125 -9.84 -21.75 -13.50
CA ARG A 125 -9.72 -21.02 -12.23
C ARG A 125 -10.10 -19.54 -12.35
N MET A 126 -10.11 -19.00 -13.57
CA MET A 126 -10.30 -17.56 -13.76
C MET A 126 -11.67 -17.07 -13.28
N ALA A 127 -12.74 -17.83 -13.55
CA ALA A 127 -14.08 -17.49 -13.05
C ALA A 127 -14.15 -17.44 -11.50
N ARG A 128 -13.38 -18.29 -10.81
CA ARG A 128 -13.30 -18.27 -9.34
C ARG A 128 -12.49 -17.07 -8.85
N ILE A 129 -11.40 -16.74 -9.53
CA ILE A 129 -10.56 -15.58 -9.22
C ILE A 129 -11.37 -14.29 -9.37
N GLU A 130 -12.08 -14.15 -10.49
CA GLU A 130 -12.99 -13.02 -10.77
C GLU A 130 -13.99 -12.82 -9.64
N LYS A 131 -14.76 -13.87 -9.32
CA LYS A 131 -15.76 -13.83 -8.24
C LYS A 131 -15.15 -13.48 -6.87
N LEU A 132 -13.94 -13.95 -6.61
CA LEU A 132 -13.26 -13.66 -5.35
C LEU A 132 -12.82 -12.21 -5.28
N LEU A 133 -12.24 -11.69 -6.35
CA LEU A 133 -11.88 -10.28 -6.44
C LEU A 133 -13.10 -9.38 -6.29
N GLU A 134 -14.24 -9.70 -6.92
CA GLU A 134 -15.49 -8.96 -6.75
C GLU A 134 -16.01 -8.96 -5.30
N MET A 135 -15.84 -10.06 -4.57
CA MET A 135 -16.27 -10.15 -3.17
C MET A 135 -15.42 -9.27 -2.24
N PHE A 136 -14.13 -9.11 -2.54
CA PHE A 136 -13.18 -8.35 -1.74
C PHE A 136 -13.04 -6.88 -2.19
N ASP A 137 -13.26 -6.59 -3.47
CA ASP A 137 -13.24 -5.24 -4.05
C ASP A 137 -14.55 -4.51 -3.73
N LYS A 138 -14.81 -4.34 -2.43
CA LYS A 138 -15.92 -3.55 -1.90
C LYS A 138 -15.41 -2.19 -1.45
N PRO A 139 -16.23 -1.12 -1.58
CA PRO A 139 -15.86 0.17 -1.03
C PRO A 139 -15.62 0.04 0.47
N GLY A 140 -14.42 0.38 0.91
CA GLY A 140 -14.13 0.57 2.32
C GLY A 140 -14.89 1.77 2.88
N GLU A 141 -14.87 1.95 4.19
CA GLU A 141 -15.48 3.11 4.82
C GLU A 141 -14.81 4.42 4.33
N PRO A 142 -15.60 5.43 3.93
CA PRO A 142 -15.04 6.68 3.46
C PRO A 142 -14.38 7.42 4.61
N LYS A 143 -13.16 7.91 4.37
CA LYS A 143 -12.51 8.85 5.29
C LYS A 143 -13.29 10.16 5.29
N GLN A 144 -13.59 10.68 6.47
CA GLN A 144 -14.23 11.97 6.66
C GLN A 144 -13.17 13.04 6.95
N PHE A 145 -13.47 14.27 6.56
CA PHE A 145 -12.73 15.45 6.94
C PHE A 145 -13.49 16.18 8.06
N ARG A 146 -12.82 16.45 9.17
CA ARG A 146 -13.34 17.25 10.29
C ARG A 146 -12.32 18.30 10.68
N PHE A 147 -12.78 19.38 11.30
CA PHE A 147 -11.91 20.35 11.93
C PHE A 147 -12.43 20.70 13.33
N ARG A 148 -11.51 21.03 14.23
CA ARG A 148 -11.82 21.46 15.59
C ARG A 148 -11.10 22.77 15.91
N GLN A 149 -11.87 23.76 16.35
CA GLN A 149 -11.35 25.02 16.88
C GLN A 149 -11.01 24.83 18.36
N LEU A 150 -9.79 25.18 18.74
CA LEU A 150 -9.35 25.11 20.12
C LEU A 150 -9.59 26.44 20.84
N LYS A 151 -9.87 26.37 22.15
CA LYS A 151 -10.21 27.51 23.00
C LYS A 151 -9.12 27.85 24.01
N TYR A 152 -8.53 26.85 24.65
CA TYR A 152 -7.65 27.05 25.81
C TYR A 152 -6.20 26.64 25.51
N THR A 153 -5.97 25.83 24.47
CA THR A 153 -4.66 25.32 24.08
C THR A 153 -4.30 25.66 22.63
N MET A 154 -3.00 25.68 22.33
CA MET A 154 -2.44 25.90 21.00
C MET A 154 -2.45 24.63 20.15
N ALA A 155 -2.87 24.75 18.88
CA ALA A 155 -3.04 23.63 17.95
C ALA A 155 -1.78 22.77 17.75
N ASN A 156 -0.62 23.38 17.56
CA ASN A 156 0.64 22.65 17.36
C ASN A 156 1.08 21.83 18.59
N THR A 157 0.94 22.42 19.78
CA THR A 157 1.26 21.74 21.03
C THR A 157 0.30 20.58 21.27
N LEU A 158 -0.99 20.79 20.99
CA LEU A 158 -2.01 19.78 21.21
C LEU A 158 -1.89 18.62 20.22
N ALA A 159 -1.72 18.89 18.92
CA ALA A 159 -1.53 17.85 17.90
C ALA A 159 -0.35 16.93 18.22
N SER A 160 0.76 17.49 18.71
CA SER A 160 1.93 16.71 19.13
C SER A 160 1.63 15.79 20.31
N LYS A 161 0.89 16.29 21.32
CA LYS A 161 0.48 15.49 22.49
C LYS A 161 -0.54 14.41 22.15
N ILE A 162 -1.49 14.71 21.27
CA ILE A 162 -2.48 13.74 20.81
C ILE A 162 -1.78 12.60 20.09
N LYS A 163 -0.78 12.90 19.24
CA LYS A 163 0.02 11.87 18.58
C LYS A 163 0.71 10.95 19.59
N THR A 164 1.40 11.51 20.59
CA THR A 164 2.11 10.69 21.59
C THR A 164 1.14 9.82 22.38
N LEU A 165 0.00 10.38 22.81
CA LEU A 165 -1.00 9.64 23.58
C LEU A 165 -1.69 8.56 22.75
N ALA A 166 -2.01 8.83 21.49
CA ALA A 166 -2.62 7.84 20.59
C ALA A 166 -1.68 6.68 20.26
N GLU A 167 -0.38 6.95 20.13
CA GLU A 167 0.66 5.93 19.94
C GLU A 167 0.85 5.07 21.21
N GLU A 168 0.82 5.68 22.40
CA GLU A 168 0.92 4.96 23.69
C GLU A 168 -0.30 4.09 23.97
N LEU A 169 -1.51 4.58 23.68
CA LEU A 169 -2.76 3.82 23.84
C LEU A 169 -2.90 2.71 22.80
N GLY A 170 -2.10 2.73 21.72
CA GLY A 170 -2.15 1.75 20.64
C GLY A 170 -3.45 1.74 19.83
N THR A 171 -4.35 2.70 20.09
CA THR A 171 -5.71 2.76 19.52
C THR A 171 -5.72 3.34 18.10
N VAL A 172 -4.84 4.32 17.81
CA VAL A 172 -4.84 5.03 16.51
C VAL A 172 -3.42 5.42 16.11
N SER A 173 -3.05 5.17 14.84
CA SER A 173 -1.80 5.68 14.28
C SER A 173 -2.01 7.08 13.71
N ILE A 174 -1.25 8.08 14.17
CA ILE A 174 -1.46 9.48 13.78
C ILE A 174 -0.30 9.98 12.92
N ALA A 175 -0.63 10.52 11.75
CA ALA A 175 0.32 11.23 10.89
C ALA A 175 0.08 12.74 11.00
N ILE A 176 1.05 13.50 11.52
CA ILE A 176 0.96 14.96 11.56
C ILE A 176 1.52 15.52 10.25
N GLY A 177 0.76 16.40 9.60
CA GLY A 177 1.24 17.26 8.53
C GLY A 177 2.32 18.17 9.07
N THR A 178 3.59 17.91 8.75
CA THR A 178 4.64 18.88 9.07
C THR A 178 4.45 20.09 8.16
N PRO A 179 4.34 21.32 8.69
CA PRO A 179 4.35 22.50 7.85
C PRO A 179 5.63 22.46 7.03
N THR A 180 5.49 22.61 5.70
CA THR A 180 6.63 22.77 4.81
C THR A 180 7.48 23.88 5.37
N ALA A 181 8.67 23.52 5.88
CA ALA A 181 9.63 24.47 6.39
C ALA A 181 9.76 25.61 5.39
N ALA A 182 9.41 26.81 5.85
CA ALA A 182 9.56 28.04 5.10
C ALA A 182 10.95 28.03 4.43
N ARG A 183 10.97 28.32 3.13
CA ARG A 183 12.21 28.55 2.38
C ARG A 183 13.13 29.40 3.26
N PRO A 184 14.38 28.99 3.52
CA PRO A 184 15.29 29.82 4.28
C PRO A 184 15.36 31.18 3.58
N SER A 185 14.95 32.21 4.30
CA SER A 185 15.14 33.60 3.91
C SER A 185 16.59 33.77 3.51
N SER A 186 16.83 34.18 2.26
CA SER A 186 18.16 34.49 1.75
C SER A 186 18.78 35.55 2.65
N VAL A 187 19.64 35.14 3.57
CA VAL A 187 20.43 36.05 4.40
C VAL A 187 21.34 36.81 3.44
N SER A 188 21.04 38.09 3.24
CA SER A 188 21.88 39.02 2.48
C SER A 188 23.30 39.00 3.06
N PRO A 189 24.35 38.99 2.22
CA PRO A 189 25.72 38.87 2.70
C PRO A 189 26.11 40.08 3.57
N PRO A 190 26.80 39.86 4.71
CA PRO A 190 27.33 40.96 5.50
C PRO A 190 28.37 41.75 4.69
N ARG A 191 28.29 43.08 4.72
CA ARG A 191 29.24 43.97 4.05
C ARG A 191 30.63 43.79 4.69
N GLY A 192 31.60 43.27 3.93
CA GLY A 192 32.99 43.09 4.36
C GLY A 192 33.57 41.68 4.17
N GLU A 193 32.82 40.71 3.63
CA GLU A 193 33.33 39.35 3.44
C GLU A 193 34.44 39.25 2.37
N THR A 194 35.54 38.60 2.76
CA THR A 194 36.62 38.22 1.83
C THR A 194 36.15 37.10 0.89
N SER A 195 36.80 36.97 -0.28
CA SER A 195 36.45 35.97 -1.30
C SER A 195 36.54 34.51 -0.81
N ALA A 196 37.41 34.24 0.16
CA ALA A 196 37.53 32.92 0.80
C ALA A 196 36.33 32.58 1.69
N GLN A 197 35.82 33.55 2.46
CA GLN A 197 34.67 33.38 3.33
C GLN A 197 33.38 33.12 2.52
N ARG A 198 33.24 33.78 1.36
CA ARG A 198 32.12 33.55 0.43
C ARG A 198 32.06 32.11 -0.08
N ARG A 199 33.20 31.58 -0.56
CA ARG A 199 33.29 30.19 -1.05
C ARG A 199 33.00 29.16 0.03
N ALA A 200 33.45 29.41 1.26
CA ALA A 200 33.18 28.52 2.39
C ALA A 200 31.68 28.48 2.75
N ARG A 201 30.99 29.62 2.67
CA ARG A 201 29.54 29.71 2.89
C ARG A 201 28.74 29.00 1.81
N GLU A 202 29.08 29.23 0.54
CA GLU A 202 28.43 28.57 -0.61
C GLU A 202 28.57 27.04 -0.53
N MET A 203 29.74 26.52 -0.16
CA MET A 203 29.94 25.08 0.04
C MET A 203 29.11 24.52 1.20
N ARG A 204 29.02 25.24 2.32
CA ARG A 204 28.17 24.82 3.46
C ARG A 204 26.69 24.81 3.09
N GLU A 205 26.22 25.81 2.35
CA GLU A 205 24.85 25.86 1.86
C GLU A 205 24.53 24.75 0.86
N ALA A 206 25.45 24.46 -0.06
CA ALA A 206 25.31 23.34 -1.01
C ALA A 206 25.25 21.98 -0.29
N ALA A 207 26.11 21.78 0.72
CA ALA A 207 26.12 20.57 1.56
C ALA A 207 24.81 20.44 2.36
N ALA A 208 24.31 21.53 2.94
CA ALA A 208 23.04 21.53 3.67
C ALA A 208 21.84 21.21 2.75
N ARG A 209 21.82 21.74 1.52
CA ARG A 209 20.77 21.42 0.52
C ARG A 209 20.83 19.95 0.09
N ALA A 210 22.03 19.41 -0.12
CA ALA A 210 22.21 17.99 -0.46
C ALA A 210 21.78 17.05 0.68
N ALA A 211 22.07 17.42 1.93
CA ALA A 211 21.63 16.67 3.10
C ALA A 211 20.09 16.71 3.27
N ALA A 212 19.46 17.88 3.09
CA ALA A 212 18.00 18.01 3.15
C ALA A 212 17.28 17.24 2.02
N ALA A 213 17.87 17.19 0.82
CA ALA A 213 17.34 16.38 -0.28
C ALA A 213 17.40 14.88 0.02
N ARG A 214 18.50 14.40 0.63
CA ARG A 214 18.64 13.00 1.06
C ARG A 214 17.70 12.62 2.19
N ALA A 215 17.42 13.52 3.14
CA ALA A 215 16.45 13.26 4.20
C ALA A 215 15.00 13.16 3.69
N ARG A 216 14.67 13.88 2.60
CA ARG A 216 13.35 13.79 1.96
C ARG A 216 13.14 12.47 1.23
N THR A 217 14.18 11.87 0.65
CA THR A 217 14.05 10.57 -0.05
C THR A 217 13.98 9.39 0.92
N THR A 218 14.60 9.46 2.10
CA THR A 218 14.53 8.37 3.11
C THR A 218 13.22 8.31 3.88
N THR A 219 12.46 9.41 3.96
CA THR A 219 11.15 9.44 4.66
C THR A 219 9.99 8.90 3.80
N ALA A 220 10.20 8.69 2.50
CA ALA A 220 9.20 8.13 1.59
C ALA A 220 9.07 6.59 1.68
N ALA A 221 9.97 5.91 2.38
CA ALA A 221 9.89 4.47 2.63
C ALA A 221 9.26 4.21 4.01
N ARG A 222 7.98 4.56 4.15
CA ARG A 222 7.19 4.14 5.32
C ARG A 222 6.70 2.71 5.07
N PRO A 223 6.95 1.75 5.97
CA PRO A 223 6.39 0.41 5.82
C PRO A 223 4.86 0.54 5.90
N ALA A 224 4.19 0.11 4.84
CA ALA A 224 2.74 -0.06 4.80
C ALA A 224 2.35 -1.29 5.63
N THR A 225 2.50 -1.21 6.95
CA THR A 225 1.79 -2.08 7.86
C THR A 225 0.44 -1.44 8.14
N ALA A 226 -0.61 -2.10 7.67
CA ALA A 226 -1.99 -1.68 7.81
C ALA A 226 -2.34 -1.41 9.29
N LYS A 227 -2.35 -0.13 9.68
CA LYS A 227 -3.07 0.40 10.83
C LYS A 227 -3.71 1.71 10.41
N PRO A 228 -5.00 1.92 10.73
CA PRO A 228 -5.78 3.00 10.15
C PRO A 228 -5.21 4.35 10.62
N THR A 229 -4.62 5.09 9.68
CA THR A 229 -3.87 6.30 9.95
C THR A 229 -4.80 7.50 9.92
N VAL A 230 -5.02 8.15 11.07
CA VAL A 230 -5.64 9.48 11.11
C VAL A 230 -4.58 10.50 10.77
N TYR A 231 -4.88 11.38 9.81
CA TYR A 231 -4.02 12.50 9.46
C TYR A 231 -4.48 13.74 10.23
N LEU A 232 -3.56 14.39 10.94
CA LEU A 232 -3.79 15.63 11.65
C LEU A 232 -2.96 16.75 11.02
N ASP A 233 -3.55 17.91 10.83
CA ASP A 233 -2.85 19.13 10.45
C ASP A 233 -3.27 20.27 11.38
N ALA A 234 -2.32 21.06 11.85
CA ALA A 234 -2.56 22.10 12.85
C ALA A 234 -2.35 23.48 12.21
N ASP A 235 -3.43 24.26 12.13
CA ASP A 235 -3.39 25.65 11.67
C ASP A 235 -3.29 26.59 12.89
N GLU A 236 -2.08 27.08 13.16
CA GLU A 236 -1.85 28.05 14.24
C GLU A 236 -2.55 29.39 13.99
N ARG A 237 -2.68 29.82 12.73
CA ARG A 237 -3.26 31.14 12.41
C ARG A 237 -4.71 31.23 12.84
N THR A 238 -5.44 30.13 12.72
CA THR A 238 -6.84 30.04 13.17
C THR A 238 -6.99 29.26 14.47
N ASN A 239 -5.92 28.74 15.06
CA ASN A 239 -5.90 27.82 16.20
C ASN A 239 -6.86 26.63 16.03
N ARG A 240 -6.79 25.96 14.88
CA ARG A 240 -7.64 24.80 14.51
C ARG A 240 -6.80 23.55 14.24
N ILE A 241 -7.36 22.38 14.54
CA ILE A 241 -6.83 21.07 14.12
C ILE A 241 -7.75 20.51 13.03
N LEU A 242 -7.17 20.20 11.88
CA LEU A 242 -7.79 19.55 10.74
C LEU A 242 -7.49 18.04 10.83
N MET A 243 -8.50 17.22 10.58
CA MET A 243 -8.42 15.77 10.84
C MET A 243 -9.04 15.00 9.68
N ILE A 244 -8.33 13.98 9.19
CA ILE A 244 -8.82 13.09 8.12
C ILE A 244 -8.66 11.65 8.59
N GLY A 245 -9.77 10.91 8.65
CA GLY A 245 -9.77 9.54 9.14
C GLY A 245 -11.14 8.87 9.02
N LEU A 246 -11.26 7.64 9.51
CA LEU A 246 -12.56 6.97 9.63
C LEU A 246 -13.40 7.62 10.74
N ALA A 247 -14.72 7.51 10.65
CA ALA A 247 -15.64 8.18 11.57
C ALA A 247 -15.36 7.80 13.05
N GLU A 248 -15.15 6.52 13.33
CA GLU A 248 -14.86 6.01 14.67
C GLU A 248 -13.56 6.58 15.23
N GLN A 249 -12.54 6.71 14.38
CA GLN A 249 -11.23 7.22 14.81
C GLN A 249 -11.26 8.71 15.09
N LEU A 250 -11.99 9.46 14.26
CA LEU A 250 -12.20 10.88 14.49
C LEU A 250 -12.94 11.12 15.80
N ALA A 251 -13.90 10.27 16.16
CA ALA A 251 -14.60 10.36 17.44
C ALA A 251 -13.64 10.18 18.64
N VAL A 252 -12.71 9.23 18.57
CA VAL A 252 -11.68 9.04 19.61
C VAL A 252 -10.76 10.24 19.72
N VAL A 253 -10.35 10.83 18.59
CA VAL A 253 -9.50 12.03 18.61
C VAL A 253 -10.28 13.25 19.13
N ASP A 254 -11.56 13.38 18.79
CA ASP A 254 -12.44 14.43 19.31
C ASP A 254 -12.51 14.35 20.85
N GLU A 255 -12.70 13.16 21.43
CA GLU A 255 -12.71 12.96 22.90
C GLU A 255 -11.37 13.31 23.57
N LEU A 256 -10.25 12.96 22.93
CA LEU A 256 -8.92 13.34 23.41
C LEU A 256 -8.72 14.85 23.37
N ILE A 257 -9.20 15.53 22.33
CA ILE A 257 -9.15 17.00 22.25
C ILE A 257 -9.97 17.61 23.37
N ASP A 258 -11.20 17.15 23.60
CA ASP A 258 -12.07 17.69 24.64
C ASP A 258 -11.47 17.53 26.05
N THR A 259 -10.76 16.42 26.29
CA THR A 259 -10.10 16.17 27.58
C THR A 259 -8.86 17.06 27.79
N LEU A 260 -8.17 17.43 26.72
CA LEU A 260 -6.90 18.16 26.78
C LEU A 260 -7.04 19.68 26.59
N ASP A 261 -8.05 20.14 25.85
CA ASP A 261 -8.38 21.56 25.66
C ASP A 261 -9.24 22.08 26.80
N VAL A 262 -8.67 22.06 28.00
CA VAL A 262 -9.30 22.57 29.23
C VAL A 262 -8.69 23.89 29.68
N GLU A 263 -9.49 24.72 30.33
CA GLU A 263 -9.01 25.93 30.98
C GLU A 263 -7.98 25.57 32.05
N LYS A 264 -6.77 26.13 31.96
CA LYS A 264 -5.77 25.94 33.00
C LYS A 264 -6.07 26.91 34.14
N PRO A 265 -6.45 26.44 35.35
CA PRO A 265 -6.51 27.32 36.50
C PRO A 265 -5.11 27.87 36.76
N ASP A 266 -5.01 29.19 36.87
CA ASP A 266 -3.74 29.86 37.17
C ASP A 266 -3.28 29.40 38.58
N PRO A 267 -2.13 28.70 38.72
CA PRO A 267 -1.61 28.34 40.02
C PRO A 267 -1.17 29.56 40.83
N ARG A 268 -1.11 30.76 40.23
CA ARG A 268 -0.79 32.02 40.90
C ARG A 268 -2.03 32.62 41.56
N THR A 269 -2.63 31.89 42.49
CA THR A 269 -3.49 32.57 43.48
C THR A 269 -2.56 33.44 44.32
N LEU A 270 -2.42 34.71 43.94
CA LEU A 270 -1.76 35.74 44.74
C LEU A 270 -2.52 35.83 46.07
N ARG A 271 -2.03 35.11 47.08
CA ARG A 271 -2.48 35.29 48.46
C ARG A 271 -1.69 36.45 49.03
N LEU A 272 -2.32 37.62 49.06
CA LEU A 272 -1.78 38.77 49.76
C LEU A 272 -1.88 38.49 51.26
N TYR A 273 -0.76 38.20 51.90
CA TYR A 273 -0.68 38.12 53.36
C TYR A 273 -0.27 39.51 53.87
N GLU A 274 -1.17 40.15 54.59
CA GLU A 274 -0.85 41.38 55.32
C GLU A 274 -0.10 41.01 56.59
N ILE A 275 1.15 41.46 56.70
CA ILE A 275 2.02 41.17 57.85
C ILE A 275 1.61 42.12 58.99
N GLN A 276 0.95 41.62 60.04
CA GLN A 276 0.39 42.48 61.09
C GLN A 276 1.41 42.98 62.14
N HIS A 277 2.60 42.38 62.21
CA HIS A 277 3.49 42.57 63.35
C HIS A 277 5.00 42.73 63.03
N VAL A 278 5.40 42.80 61.75
CA VAL A 278 6.82 42.99 61.39
C VAL A 278 6.93 43.98 60.23
N GLY A 279 7.89 44.91 60.33
CA GLY A 279 8.20 45.85 59.25
C GLY A 279 8.80 45.12 58.04
N ALA A 280 8.41 45.52 56.84
CA ALA A 280 8.84 44.86 55.59
C ALA A 280 10.35 44.90 55.32
N GLU A 281 11.13 45.62 56.13
CA GLU A 281 12.60 45.72 56.02
C GLU A 281 13.35 44.61 56.78
N GLU A 282 12.68 43.81 57.62
CA GLU A 282 13.31 42.76 58.45
C GLU A 282 12.94 41.32 58.04
N VAL A 283 12.37 41.10 56.85
CA VAL A 283 11.99 39.77 56.31
C VAL A 283 12.76 39.41 55.05
#